data_AF-A0A7Z9JEC9-F1
#
_entry.id   AF-A0A7Z9JEC9-F1
#
_cell.length_a   1.000
_cell.length_b   1.000
_cell.length_c   1.000
_cell.angle_alpha   90.00
_cell.angle_beta   90.00
_cell.angle_gamma   90.00
#
_symmetry.space_group_name_H-M   'P 1'
#
loop_
_entity.id
_entity.type
_entity.pdbx_description
1 polymer ?
#
loop_
_entity_poly.entity_id
_entity_poly.type
_entity_poly.pdbx_seq_one_letter_code
_entity_poly.pdbx_strand_id
1 'polypeptide(L)'
;MAYQSPKGTRDFFPPDLAALQHVEAAWRTASINAGFDEIEGPTFEHLNLYTVKSGDGIVNELFSFKRAGGDIDYALRPEFTPTLARMAAAKGRSLTLPTKWFGIPSHFRAERPQRGRLREFKQWNVDLLGVDNPSADAEVIATAIRALANLGLTHDDVIVRISHRDVVVSMLEKSGISTDKMQIALTLLDKREKMAPDVFAGKIKEHGFDLASFTQFDGETVVDHEELNSLQEELIAWGISEWCKFDFNIVRGLAYYTGIVFEIHESSGNERAIAGGGRYDKLIEMFGGPSMPAVGFGMGDVVLSLVLRDKGLLGDGSEFLPRPDVFVISAGGDADKQLAPTVATLRQAGLHARMTYRATRNVGKLLTEAAKTNTRFTVILGEELEQGNVVIKDMDSGDQSEIALCDIISHIKSNMARRILIITAVKEEADAIGKPDGTLIVAGGIGRTNAAAATTAAIMVDGPFQWIISAGIAGALPNGGVQPGDIVVANKCVYAEEGLETPSGFQNIEEMGFSLGNFDGNEVPVDDWMLKRLSNIGTVAPIATVATCSGTNKQAECIATRTGCVCEAMEGAAVVHAAHRVGASAIEIRAISNTTGDRDSQQWDIKLALRNLNKAVSDSIHALWSE
;
A
#
# COMPACT_ATOMS: atom_id res chain seq x y z
N MET A 1 20.97 37.02 11.53
CA MET A 1 21.34 35.88 10.66
C MET A 1 20.36 34.76 10.98
N ALA A 2 19.54 34.33 10.04
CA ALA A 2 18.66 33.18 10.26
C ALA A 2 19.43 31.92 9.88
N TYR A 3 19.44 30.91 10.76
CA TYR A 3 20.01 29.60 10.43
C TYR A 3 19.09 28.90 9.42
N GLN A 4 19.67 28.25 8.42
CA GLN A 4 18.98 27.50 7.37
C GLN A 4 19.53 26.08 7.31
N SER A 5 18.71 25.14 6.84
CA SER A 5 19.17 23.78 6.57
C SER A 5 20.26 23.76 5.49
N PRO A 6 21.21 22.82 5.54
CA PRO A 6 22.24 22.68 4.53
C PRO A 6 21.65 22.52 3.12
N LYS A 7 22.33 23.10 2.12
CA LYS A 7 21.88 23.00 0.72
C LYS A 7 21.77 21.53 0.30
N GLY A 8 20.58 21.13 -0.13
CA GLY A 8 20.28 19.78 -0.59
C GLY A 8 19.82 18.82 0.50
N THR A 9 19.51 19.30 1.71
CA THR A 9 18.79 18.52 2.74
C THR A 9 17.36 19.05 2.91
N ARG A 10 16.53 18.35 3.68
CA ARG A 10 15.12 18.72 3.93
C ARG A 10 14.82 18.69 5.42
N ASP A 11 14.05 19.65 5.89
CA ASP A 11 13.32 19.53 7.14
C ASP A 11 11.97 18.87 6.84
N PHE A 12 11.55 17.90 7.66
CA PHE A 12 10.25 17.26 7.53
C PHE A 12 9.31 17.81 8.61
N PHE A 13 8.38 18.68 8.21
CA PHE A 13 7.27 19.08 9.09
C PHE A 13 6.25 17.94 9.19
N PRO A 14 5.29 17.99 10.14
CA PRO A 14 4.42 16.84 10.38
C PRO A 14 3.72 16.27 9.12
N PRO A 15 3.15 17.09 8.20
CA PRO A 15 2.60 16.57 6.96
C PRO A 15 3.67 15.89 6.07
N ASP A 16 4.82 16.54 5.86
CA ASP A 16 5.91 16.00 5.04
C ASP A 16 6.43 14.66 5.59
N LEU A 17 6.55 14.55 6.92
CA LEU A 17 6.98 13.34 7.58
C LEU A 17 5.93 12.24 7.47
N ALA A 18 4.65 12.56 7.60
CA ALA A 18 3.57 11.59 7.47
C ALA A 18 3.48 11.03 6.03
N ALA A 19 3.68 11.89 5.02
CA ALA A 19 3.81 11.47 3.62
C ALA A 19 5.02 10.55 3.40
N LEU A 20 6.18 10.87 3.97
CA LEU A 20 7.35 9.99 3.91
C LEU A 20 7.07 8.64 4.59
N GLN A 21 6.45 8.66 5.77
CA GLN A 21 6.09 7.44 6.51
C GLN A 21 5.11 6.56 5.74
N HIS A 22 4.17 7.15 4.98
CA HIS A 22 3.29 6.39 4.09
C HIS A 22 4.08 5.62 3.01
N VAL A 23 5.07 6.26 2.38
CA VAL A 23 5.98 5.61 1.42
C VAL A 23 6.83 4.53 2.09
N GLU A 24 7.44 4.83 3.24
CA GLU A 24 8.25 3.87 3.99
C GLU A 24 7.43 2.67 4.48
N ALA A 25 6.15 2.87 4.83
CA ALA A 25 5.25 1.79 5.19
C ALA A 25 4.98 0.86 4.01
N ALA A 26 4.71 1.39 2.81
CA ALA A 26 4.52 0.56 1.62
C ALA A 26 5.77 -0.27 1.28
N TRP A 27 6.96 0.31 1.39
CA TRP A 27 8.24 -0.40 1.25
C TRP A 27 8.39 -1.53 2.26
N ARG A 28 8.18 -1.23 3.55
CA ARG A 28 8.31 -2.21 4.64
C ARG A 28 7.30 -3.35 4.50
N THR A 29 6.04 -3.04 4.17
CA THR A 29 5.00 -4.04 3.94
C THR A 29 5.36 -4.96 2.76
N ALA A 30 5.85 -4.41 1.66
CA ALA A 30 6.27 -5.22 0.52
C ALA A 30 7.45 -6.15 0.87
N SER A 31 8.45 -5.65 1.60
CA SER A 31 9.57 -6.45 2.09
C SER A 31 9.14 -7.59 3.01
N ILE A 32 8.31 -7.30 4.03
CA ILE A 32 7.85 -8.30 4.99
C ILE A 32 7.00 -9.37 4.30
N ASN A 33 6.09 -8.98 3.41
CA ASN A 33 5.25 -9.92 2.66
C ASN A 33 6.08 -10.82 1.73
N ALA A 34 7.22 -10.31 1.23
CA ALA A 34 8.18 -11.08 0.47
C ALA A 34 9.18 -11.84 1.36
N GLY A 35 9.05 -11.84 2.70
CA GLY A 35 9.89 -12.62 3.61
C GLY A 35 11.32 -12.08 3.79
N PHE A 36 11.52 -10.77 3.62
CA PHE A 36 12.79 -10.11 3.94
C PHE A 36 12.80 -9.59 5.39
N ASP A 37 13.95 -9.70 6.05
CA ASP A 37 14.16 -9.19 7.41
C ASP A 37 14.78 -7.78 7.39
N GLU A 38 14.29 -6.88 8.25
CA GLU A 38 14.80 -5.51 8.34
C GLU A 38 16.15 -5.48 9.07
N ILE A 39 17.15 -4.85 8.45
CA ILE A 39 18.48 -4.64 9.00
C ILE A 39 18.88 -3.16 8.96
N GLU A 40 19.88 -2.80 9.75
CA GLU A 40 20.49 -1.47 9.73
C GLU A 40 22.00 -1.57 10.02
N GLY A 41 22.75 -0.62 9.47
CA GLY A 41 24.17 -0.43 9.73
C GLY A 41 24.49 1.00 10.20
N PRO A 42 25.75 1.28 10.53
CA PRO A 42 26.19 2.63 10.89
C PRO A 42 25.88 3.67 9.80
N THR A 43 25.55 4.90 10.21
CA THR A 43 25.34 6.03 9.28
C THR A 43 26.65 6.48 8.61
N PHE A 44 27.77 6.30 9.29
CA PHE A 44 29.10 6.52 8.74
C PHE A 44 29.95 5.26 8.90
N GLU A 45 30.82 5.02 7.93
CA GLU A 45 31.75 3.90 7.90
C GLU A 45 33.17 4.43 7.70
N HIS A 46 34.17 3.56 7.81
CA HIS A 46 35.52 3.91 7.36
C HIS A 46 35.49 4.29 5.88
N LEU A 47 36.19 5.37 5.51
CA LEU A 47 36.20 5.87 4.13
C LEU A 47 36.62 4.78 3.12
N ASN A 48 37.57 3.93 3.52
CA ASN A 48 38.07 2.86 2.67
C ASN A 48 36.98 1.86 2.25
N LEU A 49 35.90 1.70 3.01
CA LEU A 49 34.77 0.82 2.66
C LEU A 49 34.17 1.19 1.30
N TYR A 50 34.11 2.48 0.97
CA TYR A 50 33.51 2.99 -0.27
C TYR A 50 34.53 3.18 -1.40
N THR A 51 35.83 3.26 -1.09
CA THR A 51 36.87 3.43 -2.12
C THR A 51 37.39 2.11 -2.67
N VAL A 52 37.21 0.97 -1.97
CA VAL A 52 37.63 -0.37 -2.44
C VAL A 52 37.16 -0.66 -3.87
N LYS A 53 35.94 -0.24 -4.22
CA LYS A 53 35.27 -0.55 -5.49
C LYS A 53 35.36 0.57 -6.54
N SER A 54 35.29 1.82 -6.10
CA SER A 54 35.05 2.97 -6.99
C SER A 54 36.32 3.76 -7.33
N GLY A 55 37.47 3.38 -6.76
CA GLY A 55 38.74 4.10 -6.90
C GLY A 55 38.71 5.51 -6.29
N ASP A 56 39.77 6.29 -6.51
CA ASP A 56 39.91 7.63 -5.90
C ASP A 56 38.92 8.67 -6.44
N GLY A 57 38.27 8.40 -7.59
CA GLY A 57 37.36 9.33 -8.25
C GLY A 57 36.06 9.60 -7.50
N ILE A 58 35.57 8.64 -6.70
CA ILE A 58 34.30 8.78 -5.96
C ILE A 58 34.44 9.72 -4.75
N VAL A 59 35.67 9.94 -4.25
CA VAL A 59 35.91 10.69 -3.01
C VAL A 59 35.32 12.09 -3.06
N ASN A 60 35.34 12.74 -4.24
CA ASN A 60 34.76 14.06 -4.45
C ASN A 60 33.22 14.09 -4.35
N GLU A 61 32.57 12.93 -4.42
CA GLU A 61 31.12 12.74 -4.30
C GLU A 61 30.72 12.24 -2.90
N LEU A 62 31.67 12.04 -1.98
CA LEU A 62 31.45 11.60 -0.61
C LEU A 62 31.49 12.75 0.39
N PHE A 63 30.69 12.65 1.45
CA PHE A 63 30.89 13.44 2.65
C PHE A 63 31.86 12.71 3.59
N SER A 64 33.15 12.96 3.42
CA SER A 64 34.22 12.42 4.28
C SER A 64 34.63 13.38 5.39
N PHE A 65 35.02 12.84 6.53
CA PHE A 65 35.47 13.62 7.69
C PHE A 65 36.45 12.85 8.57
N LYS A 66 37.21 13.59 9.38
CA LYS A 66 38.00 13.08 10.50
C LYS A 66 37.43 13.57 11.82
N ARG A 67 37.53 12.76 12.87
CA ARG A 67 37.30 13.26 14.23
C ARG A 67 38.37 14.29 14.56
N ALA A 68 38.03 15.36 15.28
CA ALA A 68 39.01 16.30 15.79
C ALA A 68 40.12 15.56 16.58
N GLY A 69 41.38 15.78 16.17
CA GLY A 69 42.56 15.13 16.74
C GLY A 69 42.71 13.64 16.45
N GLY A 70 41.96 13.09 15.49
CA GLY A 70 42.11 11.71 15.03
C GLY A 70 42.59 11.62 13.58
N ASP A 71 43.24 10.51 13.23
CA ASP A 71 43.82 10.31 11.89
C ASP A 71 42.98 9.40 10.99
N ILE A 72 41.91 8.80 11.52
CA ILE A 72 41.03 7.89 10.79
C ILE A 72 40.03 8.68 9.96
N ASP A 73 39.98 8.37 8.66
CA ASP A 73 39.00 8.89 7.72
C ASP A 73 37.69 8.08 7.78
N TYR A 74 36.58 8.81 7.94
CA TYR A 74 35.22 8.28 7.88
C TYR A 74 34.48 8.92 6.70
N ALA A 75 33.40 8.28 6.26
CA ALA A 75 32.45 8.86 5.33
C ALA A 75 31.02 8.56 5.75
N LEU A 76 30.13 9.55 5.60
CA LEU A 76 28.69 9.29 5.61
C LEU A 76 28.36 8.36 4.44
N ARG A 77 27.49 7.37 4.65
CA ARG A 77 27.17 6.35 3.65
C ARG A 77 26.50 6.95 2.40
N PRO A 78 27.06 6.76 1.18
CA PRO A 78 26.45 7.21 -0.08
C PRO A 78 25.48 6.18 -0.70
N GLU A 79 25.63 4.91 -0.28
CA GLU A 79 24.85 3.72 -0.64
C GLU A 79 24.93 2.70 0.52
N PHE A 80 24.02 1.73 0.57
CA PHE A 80 23.96 0.73 1.64
C PHE A 80 24.70 -0.57 1.30
N THR A 81 24.86 -0.90 0.02
CA THR A 81 25.34 -2.20 -0.44
C THR A 81 26.76 -2.57 0.08
N PRO A 82 27.75 -1.66 0.18
CA PRO A 82 29.03 -1.94 0.84
C PRO A 82 28.91 -2.23 2.35
N THR A 83 28.00 -1.53 3.04
CA THR A 83 27.69 -1.81 4.45
C THR A 83 27.05 -3.19 4.60
N LEU A 84 26.11 -3.55 3.72
CA LEU A 84 25.51 -4.88 3.68
C LEU A 84 26.56 -5.95 3.41
N ALA A 85 27.43 -5.76 2.42
CA ALA A 85 28.49 -6.72 2.09
C ALA A 85 29.45 -6.93 3.27
N ARG A 86 29.83 -5.86 3.98
CA ARG A 86 30.62 -5.94 5.22
C ARG A 86 29.88 -6.72 6.32
N MET A 87 28.58 -6.47 6.50
CA MET A 87 27.77 -7.19 7.49
C MET A 87 27.65 -8.68 7.15
N ALA A 88 27.39 -9.00 5.88
CA ALA A 88 27.33 -10.37 5.39
C ALA A 88 28.68 -11.09 5.53
N ALA A 89 29.78 -10.43 5.17
CA ALA A 89 31.14 -10.95 5.34
C ALA A 89 31.46 -11.23 6.82
N ALA A 90 31.08 -10.33 7.73
CA ALA A 90 31.29 -10.50 9.17
C ALA A 90 30.50 -11.69 9.76
N LYS A 91 29.32 -12.01 9.22
CA LYS A 91 28.55 -13.20 9.59
C LYS A 91 29.05 -14.46 8.87
N GLY A 92 29.56 -14.32 7.65
CA GLY A 92 30.10 -15.39 6.83
C GLY A 92 29.14 -16.57 6.73
N ARG A 93 29.65 -17.78 6.96
CA ARG A 93 28.89 -19.04 6.86
C ARG A 93 27.82 -19.24 7.95
N SER A 94 27.68 -18.31 8.91
CA SER A 94 26.60 -18.38 9.92
C SER A 94 25.24 -17.88 9.40
N LEU A 95 25.21 -17.29 8.21
CA LEU A 95 23.99 -16.87 7.55
C LEU A 95 23.16 -18.07 7.07
N THR A 96 21.85 -18.02 7.32
CA THR A 96 20.89 -18.95 6.73
C THR A 96 20.66 -18.57 5.28
N LEU A 97 20.79 -19.51 4.35
CA LEU A 97 20.58 -19.28 2.92
C LEU A 97 19.21 -19.83 2.46
N PRO A 98 18.47 -19.09 1.60
CA PRO A 98 18.75 -17.72 1.16
C PRO A 98 18.68 -16.74 2.33
N THR A 99 19.58 -15.76 2.36
CA THR A 99 19.47 -14.62 3.29
C THR A 99 18.74 -13.50 2.57
N LYS A 100 17.69 -12.96 3.17
CA LYS A 100 16.83 -11.95 2.58
C LYS A 100 16.77 -10.75 3.51
N TRP A 101 17.43 -9.67 3.13
CA TRP A 101 17.53 -8.46 3.95
C TRP A 101 16.99 -7.24 3.24
N PHE A 102 16.40 -6.33 4.02
CA PHE A 102 16.08 -4.99 3.54
C PHE A 102 16.43 -3.93 4.57
N GLY A 103 16.51 -2.67 4.14
CA GLY A 103 16.67 -1.53 5.03
C GLY A 103 16.22 -0.23 4.38
N ILE A 104 15.85 0.77 5.19
CA ILE A 104 15.45 2.11 4.72
C ILE A 104 16.36 3.22 5.30
N PRO A 105 17.69 3.12 5.10
CA PRO A 105 18.60 4.10 5.66
C PRO A 105 18.59 5.46 4.93
N SER A 106 19.04 6.50 5.65
CA SER A 106 19.43 7.77 5.03
C SER A 106 20.80 7.64 4.33
N HIS A 107 20.93 8.30 3.19
CA HIS A 107 22.11 8.30 2.33
C HIS A 107 22.59 9.71 2.03
N PHE A 108 23.91 9.85 1.84
CA PHE A 108 24.57 11.13 1.72
C PHE A 108 25.48 11.20 0.49
N ARG A 109 25.17 12.09 -0.45
CA ARG A 109 25.97 12.29 -1.67
C ARG A 109 26.36 13.76 -1.79
N ALA A 110 27.65 14.06 -1.94
CA ALA A 110 28.18 15.42 -2.07
C ALA A 110 27.95 16.04 -3.47
N GLU A 111 26.88 15.62 -4.12
CA GLU A 111 26.53 15.99 -5.47
C GLU A 111 25.83 17.37 -5.51
N ARG A 112 25.74 17.96 -6.70
CA ARG A 112 24.97 19.20 -6.91
C ARG A 112 23.47 18.89 -6.86
N PRO A 113 22.70 19.53 -5.96
CA PRO A 113 21.24 19.32 -5.92
C PRO A 113 20.54 19.79 -7.19
N GLN A 114 19.53 19.04 -7.60
CA GLN A 114 18.63 19.30 -8.74
C GLN A 114 17.29 18.58 -8.51
N ARG A 115 16.28 18.75 -9.38
CA ARG A 115 14.99 18.05 -9.26
C ARG A 115 15.22 16.53 -9.16
N GLY A 116 14.70 15.90 -8.10
CA GLY A 116 14.90 14.48 -7.78
C GLY A 116 16.29 14.12 -7.21
N ARG A 117 17.20 15.07 -6.96
CA ARG A 117 18.56 14.80 -6.44
C ARG A 117 18.84 15.70 -5.24
N LEU A 118 19.00 15.06 -4.10
CA LEU A 118 19.35 15.71 -2.85
C LEU A 118 20.70 15.21 -2.37
N ARG A 119 21.26 15.92 -1.39
CA ARG A 119 22.47 15.50 -0.70
C ARG A 119 22.18 14.55 0.45
N GLU A 120 20.96 14.60 0.99
CA GLU A 120 20.44 13.66 1.96
C GLU A 120 19.07 13.16 1.50
N PHE A 121 18.89 11.84 1.48
CA PHE A 121 17.64 11.20 1.08
C PHE A 121 17.50 9.82 1.73
N LYS A 122 16.27 9.30 1.77
CA LYS A 122 15.96 7.93 2.19
C LYS A 122 16.01 7.02 0.99
N GLN A 123 16.55 5.82 1.17
CA GLN A 123 16.53 4.80 0.12
C GLN A 123 16.16 3.46 0.74
N TRP A 124 15.16 2.81 0.17
CA TRP A 124 14.84 1.43 0.44
C TRP A 124 15.79 0.53 -0.34
N ASN A 125 16.46 -0.38 0.34
CA ASN A 125 17.36 -1.37 -0.23
C ASN A 125 16.81 -2.75 0.08
N VAL A 126 16.78 -3.64 -0.90
CA VAL A 126 16.33 -5.02 -0.78
C VAL A 126 17.36 -5.89 -1.47
N ASP A 127 17.87 -6.90 -0.77
CA ASP A 127 18.95 -7.74 -1.24
C ASP A 127 18.72 -9.21 -0.82
N LEU A 128 18.83 -10.11 -1.80
CA LEU A 128 18.72 -11.57 -1.65
C LEU A 128 20.10 -12.18 -1.90
N LEU A 129 20.60 -12.93 -0.92
CA LEU A 129 21.92 -13.54 -0.94
C LEU A 129 21.85 -15.07 -0.94
N GLY A 130 22.76 -15.69 -1.70
CA GLY A 130 22.97 -17.14 -1.70
C GLY A 130 22.19 -17.91 -2.78
N VAL A 131 21.51 -17.23 -3.70
CA VAL A 131 20.83 -17.86 -4.84
C VAL A 131 21.35 -17.28 -6.16
N ASP A 132 21.79 -18.18 -7.03
CA ASP A 132 22.45 -17.88 -8.30
C ASP A 132 21.60 -18.38 -9.48
N ASN A 133 20.39 -17.86 -9.61
CA ASN A 133 19.51 -18.17 -10.73
C ASN A 133 18.45 -17.06 -10.94
N PRO A 134 17.77 -17.05 -12.10
CA PRO A 134 16.78 -16.02 -12.44
C PRO A 134 15.55 -15.94 -11.54
N SER A 135 15.24 -16.95 -10.72
CA SER A 135 14.06 -16.88 -9.84
C SER A 135 14.27 -15.87 -8.70
N ALA A 136 15.50 -15.76 -8.18
CA ALA A 136 15.86 -14.72 -7.21
C ALA A 136 15.79 -13.31 -7.81
N ASP A 137 16.13 -13.19 -9.10
CA ASP A 137 16.07 -11.92 -9.84
C ASP A 137 14.62 -11.45 -9.98
N ALA A 138 13.73 -12.34 -10.41
CA ALA A 138 12.30 -12.07 -10.54
C ALA A 138 11.65 -11.74 -9.19
N GLU A 139 12.00 -12.46 -8.11
CA GLU A 139 11.47 -12.20 -6.77
C GLU A 139 11.83 -10.79 -6.25
N VAL A 140 13.08 -10.35 -6.50
CA VAL A 140 13.53 -9.01 -6.13
C VAL A 140 12.79 -7.93 -6.92
N ILE A 141 12.59 -8.13 -8.22
CA ILE A 141 11.79 -7.21 -9.07
C ILE A 141 10.32 -7.20 -8.62
N ALA A 142 9.73 -8.35 -8.34
CA ALA A 142 8.36 -8.48 -7.86
C ALA A 142 8.14 -7.74 -6.53
N THR A 143 9.13 -7.78 -5.64
CA THR A 143 9.10 -7.04 -4.37
C THR A 143 9.04 -5.53 -4.61
N ALA A 144 9.83 -5.00 -5.54
CA ALA A 144 9.79 -3.59 -5.91
C ALA A 144 8.42 -3.19 -6.50
N ILE A 145 7.89 -3.98 -7.44
CA ILE A 145 6.58 -3.77 -8.07
C ILE A 145 5.45 -3.79 -7.04
N ARG A 146 5.48 -4.73 -6.08
CA ARG A 146 4.47 -4.81 -5.03
C ARG A 146 4.39 -3.52 -4.20
N ALA A 147 5.52 -2.90 -3.86
CA ALA A 147 5.50 -1.63 -3.14
C ALA A 147 4.91 -0.48 -3.97
N LEU A 148 5.21 -0.43 -5.27
CA LEU A 148 4.65 0.57 -6.19
C LEU A 148 3.14 0.39 -6.34
N ALA A 149 2.66 -0.85 -6.47
CA ALA A 149 1.24 -1.18 -6.53
C ALA A 149 0.50 -0.83 -5.23
N ASN A 150 1.13 -1.06 -4.06
CA ASN A 150 0.55 -0.65 -2.76
C ASN A 150 0.39 0.87 -2.64
N LEU A 151 1.14 1.65 -3.42
CA LEU A 151 1.06 3.11 -3.51
C LEU A 151 0.12 3.59 -4.64
N GLY A 152 -0.58 2.66 -5.31
CA GLY A 152 -1.55 2.95 -6.35
C GLY A 152 -1.00 3.11 -7.77
N LEU A 153 0.31 2.88 -7.99
CA LEU A 153 0.89 2.88 -9.34
C LEU A 153 0.55 1.59 -10.08
N THR A 154 0.41 1.68 -11.40
CA THR A 154 0.11 0.55 -12.30
C THR A 154 1.20 0.36 -13.36
N HIS A 155 1.13 -0.71 -14.16
CA HIS A 155 2.06 -0.92 -15.29
C HIS A 155 1.94 0.15 -16.39
N ASP A 156 0.83 0.90 -16.43
CA ASP A 156 0.69 2.07 -17.31
C ASP A 156 1.50 3.28 -16.79
N ASP A 157 1.78 3.33 -15.49
CA ASP A 157 2.47 4.44 -14.85
C ASP A 157 3.98 4.25 -14.76
N VAL A 158 4.44 3.00 -14.62
CA VAL A 158 5.85 2.66 -14.44
C VAL A 158 6.26 1.42 -15.22
N ILE A 159 7.52 1.38 -15.64
CA ILE A 159 8.12 0.29 -16.40
C ILE A 159 9.47 -0.12 -15.80
N VAL A 160 9.68 -1.42 -15.63
CA VAL A 160 10.94 -2.04 -15.27
C VAL A 160 11.70 -2.36 -16.55
N ARG A 161 12.82 -1.69 -16.77
CA ARG A 161 13.72 -1.91 -17.91
C ARG A 161 14.86 -2.82 -17.50
N ILE A 162 14.99 -3.97 -18.15
CA ILE A 162 15.92 -5.04 -17.78
C ILE A 162 16.98 -5.20 -18.86
N SER A 163 18.23 -5.31 -18.45
CA SER A 163 19.41 -5.58 -19.28
C SER A 163 20.22 -6.72 -18.66
N HIS A 164 21.24 -7.18 -19.38
CA HIS A 164 22.12 -8.24 -18.92
C HIS A 164 23.56 -7.97 -19.33
N ARG A 165 24.48 -8.05 -18.36
CA ARG A 165 25.89 -7.76 -18.62
C ARG A 165 26.48 -8.63 -19.71
N ASP A 166 26.31 -9.94 -19.62
CA ASP A 166 26.98 -10.85 -20.54
C ASP A 166 26.39 -10.80 -21.95
N VAL A 167 25.13 -10.39 -22.08
CA VAL A 167 24.53 -10.11 -23.38
C VAL A 167 25.18 -8.88 -24.00
N VAL A 168 25.31 -7.78 -23.23
CA VAL A 168 25.98 -6.56 -23.69
C VAL A 168 27.43 -6.84 -24.07
N VAL A 169 28.16 -7.60 -23.26
CA VAL A 169 29.53 -8.04 -23.57
C VAL A 169 29.58 -8.84 -24.86
N SER A 170 28.71 -9.86 -25.02
CA SER A 170 28.66 -10.68 -26.23
C SER A 170 28.36 -9.84 -27.48
N MET A 171 27.46 -8.85 -27.38
CA MET A 171 27.17 -7.92 -28.47
C MET A 171 28.39 -7.08 -28.84
N LEU A 172 29.10 -6.51 -27.86
CA LEU A 172 30.33 -5.75 -28.08
C LEU A 172 31.44 -6.61 -28.71
N GLU A 173 31.62 -7.85 -28.25
CA GLU A 173 32.60 -8.79 -28.81
C GLU A 173 32.30 -9.15 -30.26
N LYS A 174 31.03 -9.48 -30.57
CA LYS A 174 30.57 -9.74 -31.95
C LYS A 174 30.77 -8.53 -32.86
N SER A 175 30.83 -7.33 -32.27
CA SER A 175 31.08 -6.06 -32.98
C SER A 175 32.56 -5.73 -33.13
N GLY A 176 33.46 -6.64 -32.73
CA GLY A 176 34.90 -6.49 -32.88
C GLY A 176 35.64 -5.87 -31.70
N ILE A 177 35.00 -5.67 -30.54
CA ILE A 177 35.69 -5.20 -29.33
C ILE A 177 36.43 -6.37 -28.70
N SER A 178 37.75 -6.23 -28.56
CA SER A 178 38.61 -7.24 -27.93
C SER A 178 38.47 -7.26 -26.40
N THR A 179 38.73 -8.42 -25.79
CA THR A 179 38.58 -8.64 -24.34
C THR A 179 39.42 -7.67 -23.49
N ASP A 180 40.63 -7.31 -23.93
CA ASP A 180 41.52 -6.35 -23.25
C ASP A 180 40.97 -4.91 -23.25
N LYS A 181 40.07 -4.58 -24.18
CA LYS A 181 39.42 -3.28 -24.29
C LYS A 181 37.98 -3.25 -23.78
N MET A 182 37.43 -4.41 -23.38
CA MET A 182 36.03 -4.54 -22.96
C MET A 182 35.67 -3.62 -21.79
N GLN A 183 36.54 -3.52 -20.78
CA GLN A 183 36.28 -2.66 -19.61
C GLN A 183 36.18 -1.17 -20.00
N ILE A 184 36.98 -0.73 -20.98
CA ILE A 184 36.93 0.64 -21.50
C ILE A 184 35.62 0.85 -22.26
N ALA A 185 35.23 -0.12 -23.11
CA ALA A 185 33.99 -0.06 -23.86
C ALA A 185 32.76 0.03 -22.94
N LEU A 186 32.67 -0.83 -21.92
CA LEU A 186 31.59 -0.80 -20.92
C LEU A 186 31.56 0.54 -20.16
N THR A 187 32.74 1.08 -19.79
CA THR A 187 32.83 2.38 -19.10
C THR A 187 32.39 3.55 -19.99
N LEU A 188 32.68 3.50 -21.29
CA LEU A 188 32.20 4.52 -22.23
C LEU A 188 30.69 4.41 -22.42
N LEU A 189 30.18 3.19 -22.57
CA LEU A 189 28.76 2.91 -22.73
C LEU A 189 27.95 3.39 -21.50
N ASP A 190 28.41 3.10 -20.27
CA ASP A 190 27.83 3.61 -18.99
C ASP A 190 27.74 5.14 -18.93
N LYS A 191 28.68 5.84 -19.58
CA LYS A 191 28.76 7.31 -19.57
C LYS A 191 28.09 7.95 -20.78
N ARG A 192 27.54 7.17 -21.72
CA ARG A 192 26.98 7.65 -22.99
C ARG A 192 25.93 8.75 -22.77
N GLU A 193 24.96 8.51 -21.90
CA GLU A 193 23.88 9.47 -21.60
C GLU A 193 24.37 10.78 -20.96
N LYS A 194 25.57 10.76 -20.38
CA LYS A 194 26.20 11.94 -19.74
C LYS A 194 27.05 12.75 -20.72
N MET A 195 27.18 12.32 -21.98
CA MET A 195 28.00 12.97 -22.99
C MET A 195 27.16 13.46 -24.16
N ALA A 196 27.55 14.59 -24.74
CA ALA A 196 27.01 15.00 -26.03
C ALA A 196 27.40 13.96 -27.10
N PRO A 197 26.54 13.69 -28.12
CA PRO A 197 26.78 12.64 -29.11
C PRO A 197 28.12 12.76 -29.85
N ASP A 198 28.55 13.99 -30.15
CA ASP A 198 29.83 14.30 -30.81
C ASP A 198 31.04 13.99 -29.91
N VAL A 199 30.95 14.33 -28.62
CA VAL A 199 31.98 14.00 -27.62
C VAL A 199 32.10 12.49 -27.44
N PHE A 200 30.96 11.79 -27.38
CA PHE A 200 30.94 10.33 -27.28
C PHE A 200 31.61 9.69 -28.50
N ALA A 201 31.21 10.08 -29.72
CA ALA A 201 31.81 9.59 -30.95
C ALA A 201 33.32 9.85 -31.03
N GLY A 202 33.78 11.01 -30.55
CA GLY A 202 35.20 11.33 -30.42
C GLY A 202 35.96 10.32 -29.55
N LYS A 203 35.44 10.02 -28.35
CA LYS A 203 36.07 9.06 -27.42
C LYS A 203 36.05 7.62 -27.95
N ILE A 204 34.96 7.20 -28.60
CA ILE A 204 34.89 5.91 -29.28
C ILE A 204 36.05 5.77 -30.27
N LYS A 205 36.26 6.81 -31.10
CA LYS A 205 37.33 6.84 -32.10
C LYS A 205 38.74 6.88 -31.49
N GLU A 206 38.94 7.63 -30.41
CA GLU A 206 40.23 7.69 -29.68
C GLU A 206 40.70 6.32 -29.19
N HIS A 207 39.77 5.46 -28.78
CA HIS A 207 40.08 4.08 -28.35
C HIS A 207 40.13 3.06 -29.50
N GLY A 208 39.90 3.51 -30.74
CA GLY A 208 39.92 2.69 -31.95
C GLY A 208 38.70 1.78 -32.07
N PHE A 209 37.56 2.17 -31.51
CA PHE A 209 36.30 1.45 -31.66
C PHE A 209 35.48 1.98 -32.84
N ASP A 210 34.59 1.14 -33.36
CA ASP A 210 33.54 1.57 -34.30
C ASP A 210 32.34 2.10 -33.51
N LEU A 211 31.77 3.22 -33.95
CA LEU A 211 30.55 3.80 -33.35
C LEU A 211 29.35 2.86 -33.53
N ALA A 212 29.33 2.08 -34.62
CA ALA A 212 28.28 1.10 -34.87
C ALA A 212 28.16 0.05 -33.75
N SER A 213 29.30 -0.30 -33.11
CA SER A 213 29.35 -1.21 -31.95
C SER A 213 28.59 -0.68 -30.73
N PHE A 214 28.26 0.63 -30.69
CA PHE A 214 27.55 1.25 -29.56
C PHE A 214 26.14 1.73 -29.96
N THR A 215 25.90 2.08 -31.21
CA THR A 215 24.55 2.48 -31.66
C THR A 215 23.62 1.29 -31.86
N GLN A 216 24.14 0.05 -31.90
CA GLN A 216 23.33 -1.16 -31.99
C GLN A 216 22.34 -1.33 -30.82
N PHE A 217 22.60 -0.69 -29.67
CA PHE A 217 21.71 -0.77 -28.51
C PHE A 217 20.46 0.13 -28.65
N ASP A 218 20.46 1.11 -29.56
CA ASP A 218 19.39 2.11 -29.69
C ASP A 218 18.04 1.56 -30.20
N GLY A 219 18.00 0.31 -30.66
CA GLY A 219 16.81 -0.37 -31.16
C GLY A 219 16.32 -1.50 -30.27
N GLU A 220 15.11 -1.99 -30.55
CA GLU A 220 14.63 -3.23 -29.95
C GLU A 220 15.47 -4.40 -30.47
N THR A 221 16.30 -4.95 -29.58
CA THR A 221 17.16 -6.09 -29.88
C THR A 221 16.57 -7.30 -29.19
N VAL A 222 16.23 -8.33 -29.96
CA VAL A 222 15.87 -9.64 -29.40
C VAL A 222 17.14 -10.47 -29.39
N VAL A 223 17.53 -10.94 -28.20
CA VAL A 223 18.70 -11.80 -28.01
C VAL A 223 18.23 -13.13 -27.44
N ASP A 224 18.65 -14.22 -28.07
CA ASP A 224 18.50 -15.55 -27.50
C ASP A 224 19.60 -15.78 -26.46
N HIS A 225 19.24 -15.78 -25.19
CA HIS A 225 20.13 -15.97 -24.05
C HIS A 225 19.41 -16.81 -22.99
N GLU A 226 20.01 -17.92 -22.59
CA GLU A 226 19.40 -18.92 -21.70
C GLU A 226 18.83 -18.28 -20.42
N GLU A 227 19.64 -17.49 -19.70
CA GLU A 227 19.17 -16.86 -18.46
C GLU A 227 18.08 -15.81 -18.67
N LEU A 228 18.02 -15.15 -19.84
CA LEU A 228 16.95 -14.17 -20.12
C LEU A 228 15.64 -14.87 -20.46
N ASN A 229 15.71 -15.99 -21.18
CA ASN A 229 14.56 -16.84 -21.44
C ASN A 229 14.00 -17.38 -20.11
N SER A 230 14.85 -17.90 -19.23
CA SER A 230 14.45 -18.32 -17.88
C SER A 230 13.91 -17.17 -17.03
N LEU A 231 14.52 -15.99 -17.07
CA LEU A 231 13.98 -14.81 -16.37
C LEU A 231 12.60 -14.43 -16.90
N GLN A 232 12.38 -14.45 -18.22
CA GLN A 232 11.08 -14.16 -18.80
C GLN A 232 10.00 -15.14 -18.33
N GLU A 233 10.32 -16.43 -18.21
CA GLU A 233 9.42 -17.44 -17.65
C GLU A 233 9.09 -17.15 -16.17
N GLU A 234 10.10 -16.79 -15.37
CA GLU A 234 9.91 -16.38 -13.97
C GLU A 234 9.04 -15.13 -13.86
N LEU A 235 9.28 -14.08 -14.66
CA LEU A 235 8.47 -12.85 -14.66
C LEU A 235 6.98 -13.14 -14.97
N ILE A 236 6.70 -14.11 -15.85
CA ILE A 236 5.34 -14.57 -16.13
C ILE A 236 4.77 -15.34 -14.93
N ALA A 237 5.54 -16.26 -14.34
CA ALA A 237 5.11 -17.04 -13.19
C ALA A 237 4.79 -16.18 -11.96
N TRP A 238 5.56 -15.10 -11.76
CA TRP A 238 5.32 -14.09 -10.72
C TRP A 238 4.19 -13.10 -11.06
N GLY A 239 3.65 -13.13 -12.30
CA GLY A 239 2.57 -12.25 -12.74
C GLY A 239 2.98 -10.79 -12.92
N ILE A 240 4.25 -10.53 -13.23
CA ILE A 240 4.83 -9.18 -13.34
C ILE A 240 5.41 -8.88 -14.73
N SER A 241 5.21 -9.76 -15.71
CA SER A 241 5.72 -9.58 -17.07
C SER A 241 5.24 -8.29 -17.74
N GLU A 242 4.00 -7.86 -17.49
CA GLU A 242 3.43 -6.61 -18.05
C GLU A 242 4.14 -5.35 -17.55
N TRP A 243 4.83 -5.43 -16.41
CA TRP A 243 5.60 -4.33 -15.85
C TRP A 243 7.01 -4.25 -16.45
N CYS A 244 7.44 -5.26 -17.19
CA CYS A 244 8.84 -5.47 -17.55
C CYS A 244 9.08 -5.36 -19.05
N LYS A 245 10.22 -4.77 -19.43
CA LYS A 245 10.71 -4.74 -20.81
C LYS A 245 12.21 -4.98 -20.82
N PHE A 246 12.67 -5.85 -21.72
CA PHE A 246 14.10 -5.96 -22.01
C PHE A 246 14.58 -4.74 -22.81
N ASP A 247 15.55 -4.03 -22.27
CA ASP A 247 16.13 -2.81 -22.83
C ASP A 247 17.64 -2.79 -22.57
N PHE A 248 18.41 -3.15 -23.59
CA PHE A 248 19.87 -3.20 -23.52
C PHE A 248 20.54 -1.82 -23.64
N ASN A 249 19.77 -0.73 -23.71
CA ASN A 249 20.29 0.62 -23.44
C ASN A 249 20.56 0.86 -21.96
N ILE A 250 19.99 0.04 -21.06
CA ILE A 250 20.32 0.10 -19.64
C ILE A 250 21.71 -0.48 -19.44
N VAL A 251 22.68 0.42 -19.41
CA VAL A 251 24.11 0.11 -19.35
C VAL A 251 24.78 0.65 -18.09
N ARG A 252 23.98 1.23 -17.20
CA ARG A 252 24.46 1.87 -15.99
C ARG A 252 24.91 0.83 -14.97
N GLY A 253 26.15 0.93 -14.50
CA GLY A 253 26.70 0.01 -13.50
C GLY A 253 27.10 -1.37 -14.02
N LEU A 254 27.12 -1.60 -15.35
CA LEU A 254 27.57 -2.88 -15.94
C LEU A 254 29.02 -3.26 -15.60
N ALA A 255 29.84 -2.28 -15.21
CA ALA A 255 31.18 -2.53 -14.70
C ALA A 255 31.19 -3.21 -13.31
N TYR A 256 30.08 -3.14 -12.57
CA TYR A 256 29.92 -3.68 -11.22
C TYR A 256 29.08 -4.96 -11.19
N TYR A 257 27.95 -4.97 -11.90
CA TYR A 257 27.04 -6.11 -11.91
C TYR A 257 27.69 -7.32 -12.61
N THR A 258 27.25 -8.53 -12.26
CA THR A 258 27.75 -9.80 -12.78
C THR A 258 26.72 -10.53 -13.65
N GLY A 259 25.45 -10.09 -13.63
CA GLY A 259 24.36 -10.69 -14.42
C GLY A 259 23.34 -9.63 -14.85
N ILE A 260 22.08 -9.82 -14.44
CA ILE A 260 21.00 -8.87 -14.75
C ILE A 260 21.27 -7.48 -14.16
N VAL A 261 20.77 -6.46 -14.85
CA VAL A 261 20.70 -5.07 -14.39
C VAL A 261 19.32 -4.55 -14.71
N PHE A 262 18.69 -3.80 -13.82
CA PHE A 262 17.40 -3.20 -14.11
C PHE A 262 17.26 -1.81 -13.51
N GLU A 263 16.42 -1.00 -14.15
CA GLU A 263 15.97 0.29 -13.64
C GLU A 263 14.45 0.39 -13.74
N ILE A 264 13.83 1.05 -12.76
CA ILE A 264 12.39 1.34 -12.78
C ILE A 264 12.20 2.79 -13.16
N HIS A 265 11.42 3.05 -14.19
CA HIS A 265 11.16 4.38 -14.72
C HIS A 265 9.67 4.69 -14.71
N GLU A 266 9.33 5.97 -14.61
CA GLU A 266 7.98 6.44 -14.93
C GLU A 266 7.77 6.35 -16.45
N SER A 267 6.60 5.86 -16.88
CA SER A 267 6.36 5.47 -18.27
C SER A 267 6.44 6.63 -19.27
N SER A 268 6.14 7.86 -18.87
CA SER A 268 6.29 9.04 -19.73
C SER A 268 7.74 9.48 -19.93
N GLY A 269 8.68 8.97 -19.11
CA GLY A 269 10.11 9.27 -19.20
C GLY A 269 10.50 10.67 -18.74
N ASN A 270 9.60 11.38 -18.04
CA ASN A 270 9.83 12.76 -17.59
C ASN A 270 10.76 12.85 -16.37
N GLU A 271 10.85 11.77 -15.59
CA GLU A 271 11.70 11.67 -14.41
C GLU A 271 12.89 10.73 -14.64
N ARG A 272 13.87 10.84 -13.75
CA ARG A 272 14.97 9.87 -13.70
C ARG A 272 14.47 8.54 -13.12
N ALA A 273 15.30 7.50 -13.19
CA ALA A 273 14.99 6.20 -12.59
C ALA A 273 14.55 6.34 -11.12
N ILE A 274 13.40 5.75 -10.81
CA ILE A 274 12.78 5.64 -9.48
C ILE A 274 13.60 4.69 -8.61
N ALA A 275 14.04 3.58 -9.20
CA ALA A 275 14.86 2.56 -8.58
C ALA A 275 15.87 1.98 -9.58
N GLY A 276 16.92 1.37 -9.07
CA GLY A 276 17.91 0.63 -9.86
C GLY A 276 18.51 -0.52 -9.08
N GLY A 277 18.81 -1.61 -9.78
CA GLY A 277 19.27 -2.85 -9.17
C GLY A 277 19.92 -3.80 -10.16
N GLY A 278 20.33 -4.96 -9.65
CA GLY A 278 20.97 -6.00 -10.45
C GLY A 278 21.72 -7.01 -9.60
N ARG A 279 22.33 -7.98 -10.29
CA ARG A 279 23.08 -9.10 -9.70
C ARG A 279 24.56 -8.77 -9.54
N TYR A 280 25.17 -9.04 -8.38
CA TYR A 280 26.52 -8.62 -7.99
C TYR A 280 27.32 -9.68 -7.20
N ASP A 281 27.46 -10.88 -7.76
CA ASP A 281 27.87 -12.11 -7.03
C ASP A 281 29.26 -12.11 -6.39
N LYS A 282 30.12 -11.15 -6.75
CA LYS A 282 31.50 -11.06 -6.24
C LYS A 282 31.68 -10.10 -5.08
N LEU A 283 30.66 -9.31 -4.73
CA LEU A 283 30.85 -8.23 -3.77
C LEU A 283 31.20 -8.75 -2.37
N ILE A 284 30.49 -9.75 -1.85
CA ILE A 284 30.70 -10.25 -0.48
C ILE A 284 32.12 -10.82 -0.32
N GLU A 285 32.62 -11.51 -1.35
CA GLU A 285 33.98 -12.02 -1.42
C GLU A 285 35.02 -10.90 -1.36
N MET A 286 34.80 -9.80 -2.10
CA MET A 286 35.69 -8.62 -2.07
C MET A 286 35.81 -7.98 -0.68
N PHE A 287 34.79 -8.10 0.17
CA PHE A 287 34.81 -7.62 1.56
C PHE A 287 35.32 -8.67 2.57
N GLY A 288 35.93 -9.76 2.09
CA GLY A 288 36.52 -10.81 2.91
C GLY A 288 35.53 -11.89 3.38
N GLY A 289 34.32 -11.90 2.83
CA GLY A 289 33.33 -12.95 3.05
C GLY A 289 33.52 -14.17 2.15
N PRO A 290 32.66 -15.20 2.26
CA PRO A 290 32.63 -16.30 1.30
C PRO A 290 32.10 -15.83 -0.07
N SER A 291 32.41 -16.58 -1.14
CA SER A 291 31.71 -16.45 -2.42
C SER A 291 30.22 -16.65 -2.20
N MET A 292 29.44 -15.61 -2.42
CA MET A 292 28.00 -15.58 -2.14
C MET A 292 27.30 -14.74 -3.21
N PRO A 293 26.52 -15.38 -4.10
CA PRO A 293 25.75 -14.67 -5.12
C PRO A 293 24.73 -13.73 -4.48
N ALA A 294 24.43 -12.63 -5.15
CA ALA A 294 23.60 -11.57 -4.56
C ALA A 294 22.86 -10.78 -5.65
N VAL A 295 21.59 -10.50 -5.43
CA VAL A 295 20.79 -9.61 -6.27
C VAL A 295 19.97 -8.67 -5.41
N GLY A 296 19.85 -7.41 -5.83
CA GLY A 296 19.10 -6.42 -5.08
C GLY A 296 18.90 -5.11 -5.82
N PHE A 297 18.21 -4.16 -5.17
CA PHE A 297 17.96 -2.82 -5.69
C PHE A 297 17.96 -1.76 -4.60
N GLY A 298 18.10 -0.50 -5.04
CA GLY A 298 17.83 0.69 -4.24
C GLY A 298 16.71 1.53 -4.87
N MET A 299 15.74 1.97 -4.05
CA MET A 299 14.64 2.87 -4.44
C MET A 299 14.63 4.12 -3.56
N GLY A 300 14.81 5.30 -4.15
CA GLY A 300 14.94 6.55 -3.41
C GLY A 300 13.59 7.24 -3.16
N ASP A 301 13.41 7.87 -2.00
CA ASP A 301 12.17 8.54 -1.64
C ASP A 301 11.86 9.75 -2.53
N VAL A 302 12.92 10.46 -2.96
CA VAL A 302 12.77 11.76 -3.62
C VAL A 302 12.08 11.63 -4.98
N VAL A 303 12.56 10.74 -5.84
CA VAL A 303 12.00 10.58 -7.20
C VAL A 303 10.62 9.92 -7.12
N LEU A 304 10.46 8.88 -6.29
CA LEU A 304 9.17 8.23 -6.10
C LEU A 304 8.10 9.22 -5.62
N SER A 305 8.44 10.09 -4.65
CA SER A 305 7.50 11.09 -4.14
C SER A 305 7.17 12.19 -5.15
N LEU A 306 8.01 12.43 -6.18
CA LEU A 306 7.66 13.32 -7.28
C LEU A 306 6.65 12.64 -8.21
N VAL A 307 6.92 11.39 -8.60
CA VAL A 307 6.03 10.59 -9.46
C VAL A 307 4.64 10.45 -8.82
N LEU A 308 4.57 10.09 -7.53
CA LEU A 308 3.28 9.95 -6.84
C LEU A 308 2.48 11.26 -6.80
N ARG A 309 3.15 12.40 -6.60
CA ARG A 309 2.49 13.72 -6.62
C ARG A 309 2.00 14.09 -8.01
N ASP A 310 2.83 13.89 -9.03
CA ASP A 310 2.48 14.19 -10.43
C ASP A 310 1.29 13.33 -10.91
N LYS A 311 1.11 12.13 -10.32
CA LYS A 311 -0.03 11.23 -10.55
C LYS A 311 -1.22 11.46 -9.61
N GLY A 312 -1.13 12.40 -8.66
CA GLY A 312 -2.20 12.68 -7.69
C GLY A 312 -2.41 11.59 -6.62
N LEU A 313 -1.44 10.70 -6.44
CA LEU A 313 -1.45 9.60 -5.47
C LEU A 313 -0.84 10.00 -4.11
N LEU A 314 -0.18 11.15 -4.03
CA LEU A 314 0.40 11.68 -2.79
C LEU A 314 0.09 13.18 -2.68
N GLY A 315 -0.53 13.61 -1.58
CA GLY A 315 -0.83 15.02 -1.31
C GLY A 315 0.31 15.75 -0.60
N ASP A 316 -0.07 16.74 0.23
CA ASP A 316 0.86 17.45 1.12
C ASP A 316 1.17 16.68 2.41
N GLY A 317 0.47 15.55 2.63
CA GLY A 317 0.65 14.65 3.75
C GLY A 317 -0.25 14.97 4.95
N SER A 318 -1.07 16.01 4.88
CA SER A 318 -2.04 16.33 5.92
C SER A 318 -3.10 15.25 6.09
N GLU A 319 -3.40 14.51 5.02
CA GLU A 319 -4.31 13.36 4.98
C GLU A 319 -3.80 12.17 5.81
N PHE A 320 -2.49 12.06 6.03
CA PHE A 320 -1.86 10.99 6.80
C PHE A 320 -1.60 11.37 8.26
N LEU A 321 -1.92 12.59 8.69
CA LEU A 321 -1.73 13.00 10.07
C LEU A 321 -2.70 12.26 11.00
N PRO A 322 -2.23 11.75 12.14
CA PRO A 322 -3.12 11.14 13.12
C PRO A 322 -4.11 12.18 13.64
N ARG A 323 -5.39 11.92 13.41
CA ARG A 323 -6.49 12.75 13.90
C ARG A 323 -6.55 12.66 15.43
N PRO A 324 -6.60 13.77 16.19
CA PRO A 324 -6.84 13.72 17.63
C PRO A 324 -8.21 13.14 17.94
N ASP A 325 -8.28 12.21 18.90
CA ASP A 325 -9.55 11.66 19.35
C ASP A 325 -10.33 12.70 20.14
N VAL A 326 -9.63 13.52 20.95
CA VAL A 326 -10.28 14.47 21.83
C VAL A 326 -9.40 15.70 22.08
N PHE A 327 -10.04 16.86 22.16
CA PHE A 327 -9.44 18.11 22.59
C PHE A 327 -10.17 18.59 23.85
N VAL A 328 -9.45 18.90 24.92
CA VAL A 328 -10.07 19.35 26.17
C VAL A 328 -9.92 20.86 26.32
N ILE A 329 -11.02 21.55 26.58
CA ILE A 329 -11.07 23.00 26.81
C ILE A 329 -11.60 23.30 28.21
N SER A 330 -11.22 24.44 28.77
CA SER A 330 -11.68 24.92 30.08
C SER A 330 -12.39 26.27 29.93
N ALA A 331 -13.54 26.42 30.57
CA ALA A 331 -14.24 27.69 30.70
C ALA A 331 -13.67 28.59 31.83
N GLY A 332 -12.62 28.13 32.52
CA GLY A 332 -11.90 28.88 33.55
C GLY A 332 -12.30 28.55 34.99
N GLY A 333 -11.58 29.10 35.96
CA GLY A 333 -11.93 28.95 37.38
C GLY A 333 -11.50 27.59 37.93
N ASP A 334 -12.40 26.86 38.58
CA ASP A 334 -12.09 25.52 39.08
C ASP A 334 -11.94 24.47 37.96
N ALA A 335 -12.54 24.72 36.78
CA ALA A 335 -12.35 23.90 35.59
C ALA A 335 -10.89 23.84 35.12
N ASP A 336 -10.11 24.92 35.34
CA ASP A 336 -8.68 24.96 34.98
C ASP A 336 -7.88 23.91 35.77
N LYS A 337 -8.30 23.57 37.00
CA LYS A 337 -7.65 22.55 37.82
C LYS A 337 -7.94 21.13 37.32
N GLN A 338 -9.05 20.92 36.62
CA GLN A 338 -9.45 19.62 36.07
C GLN A 338 -8.88 19.35 34.67
N LEU A 339 -8.44 20.40 33.95
CA LEU A 339 -7.94 20.26 32.58
C LEU A 339 -6.80 19.23 32.44
N ALA A 340 -5.73 19.38 33.22
CA ALA A 340 -4.59 18.46 33.14
C ALA A 340 -4.93 17.04 33.65
N PRO A 341 -5.62 16.84 34.79
CA PRO A 341 -6.11 15.53 35.22
C PRO A 341 -6.94 14.80 34.17
N THR A 342 -7.95 15.46 33.56
CA THR A 342 -8.81 14.85 32.54
C THR A 342 -8.00 14.39 31.34
N VAL A 343 -7.09 15.24 30.82
CA VAL A 343 -6.23 14.89 29.68
C VAL A 343 -5.29 13.73 30.02
N ALA A 344 -4.74 13.68 31.24
CA ALA A 344 -3.90 12.59 31.69
C ALA A 344 -4.66 11.25 31.71
N THR A 345 -5.89 11.23 32.24
CA THR A 345 -6.76 10.05 32.26
C THR A 345 -7.11 9.57 30.85
N LEU A 346 -7.43 10.49 29.93
CA LEU A 346 -7.72 10.14 28.53
C LEU A 346 -6.50 9.50 27.84
N ARG A 347 -5.29 10.05 28.05
CA ARG A 347 -4.05 9.50 27.50
C ARG A 347 -3.68 8.15 28.11
N GLN A 348 -3.87 7.97 29.41
CA GLN A 348 -3.67 6.67 30.09
C GLN A 348 -4.61 5.59 29.53
N ALA A 349 -5.78 5.98 29.02
CA ALA A 349 -6.71 5.07 28.34
C ALA A 349 -6.36 4.80 26.87
N GLY A 350 -5.24 5.33 26.37
CA GLY A 350 -4.74 5.14 25.01
C GLY A 350 -5.28 6.13 23.96
N LEU A 351 -6.00 7.19 24.36
CA LEU A 351 -6.56 8.18 23.43
C LEU A 351 -5.55 9.26 23.05
N HIS A 352 -5.56 9.69 21.79
CA HIS A 352 -4.84 10.86 21.31
C HIS A 352 -5.53 12.15 21.76
N ALA A 353 -5.24 12.56 23.01
CA ALA A 353 -5.85 13.73 23.63
C ALA A 353 -4.96 14.99 23.58
N ARG A 354 -5.57 16.12 23.18
CA ARG A 354 -4.99 17.47 23.19
C ARG A 354 -5.73 18.38 24.18
N MET A 355 -5.20 19.56 24.46
CA MET A 355 -5.85 20.54 25.34
C MET A 355 -5.54 21.97 24.94
N THR A 356 -6.40 22.90 25.37
CA THR A 356 -6.13 24.33 25.23
C THR A 356 -5.00 24.78 26.17
N TYR A 357 -4.23 25.75 25.70
CA TYR A 357 -3.28 26.51 26.53
C TYR A 357 -3.69 27.99 26.62
N ARG A 358 -4.82 28.38 26.04
CA ARG A 358 -5.29 29.77 26.09
C ARG A 358 -5.90 30.06 27.45
N ALA A 359 -5.55 31.21 28.01
CA ALA A 359 -6.15 31.73 29.24
C ALA A 359 -7.54 32.37 29.04
N THR A 360 -8.12 32.30 27.84
CA THR A 360 -9.44 32.89 27.57
C THR A 360 -10.54 31.94 28.03
N ARG A 361 -11.58 32.49 28.66
CA ARG A 361 -12.81 31.76 29.04
C ARG A 361 -13.86 31.68 27.94
N ASN A 362 -13.56 32.26 26.76
CA ASN A 362 -14.50 32.28 25.66
C ASN A 362 -14.53 30.90 24.96
N VAL A 363 -15.53 30.08 25.31
CA VAL A 363 -15.72 28.72 24.78
C VAL A 363 -15.76 28.70 23.25
N GLY A 364 -16.40 29.68 22.60
CA GLY A 364 -16.44 29.75 21.13
C GLY A 364 -15.05 29.88 20.48
N LYS A 365 -14.15 30.69 21.07
CA LYS A 365 -12.75 30.80 20.63
C LYS A 365 -11.96 29.52 20.87
N LEU A 366 -12.23 28.84 21.97
CA LEU A 366 -11.60 27.56 22.33
C LEU A 366 -12.06 26.42 21.41
N LEU A 367 -13.35 26.37 21.06
CA LEU A 367 -13.90 25.44 20.07
C LEU A 367 -13.32 25.69 18.68
N THR A 368 -13.10 26.95 18.31
CA THR A 368 -12.42 27.31 17.04
C THR A 368 -10.97 26.82 17.03
N GLU A 369 -10.29 26.86 18.17
CA GLU A 369 -8.95 26.29 18.32
C GLU A 369 -8.96 24.77 18.17
N ALA A 370 -9.89 24.08 18.85
CA ALA A 370 -10.05 22.64 18.74
C ALA A 370 -10.34 22.21 17.29
N ALA A 371 -11.24 22.91 16.59
CA ALA A 371 -11.58 22.65 15.19
C ALA A 371 -10.36 22.73 14.25
N LYS A 372 -9.46 23.71 14.46
CA LYS A 372 -8.22 23.84 13.67
C LYS A 372 -7.26 22.66 13.82
N THR A 373 -7.45 21.84 14.85
CA THR A 373 -6.64 20.61 15.06
C THR A 373 -7.27 19.37 14.44
N ASN A 374 -8.42 19.50 13.78
CA ASN A 374 -9.20 18.40 13.22
C ASN A 374 -9.53 17.31 14.28
N THR A 375 -9.73 17.67 15.54
CA THR A 375 -10.10 16.69 16.59
C THR A 375 -11.47 16.06 16.31
N ARG A 376 -11.70 14.83 16.77
CA ARG A 376 -13.02 14.16 16.67
C ARG A 376 -13.99 14.72 17.71
N PHE A 377 -13.57 14.76 18.97
CA PHE A 377 -14.38 15.29 20.07
C PHE A 377 -13.74 16.52 20.71
N THR A 378 -14.57 17.39 21.29
CA THR A 378 -14.12 18.41 22.24
C THR A 378 -14.83 18.22 23.58
N VAL A 379 -14.06 18.04 24.66
CA VAL A 379 -14.57 18.04 26.04
C VAL A 379 -14.44 19.44 26.61
N ILE A 380 -15.53 19.97 27.15
CA ILE A 380 -15.65 21.31 27.72
C ILE A 380 -15.81 21.15 29.23
N LEU A 381 -14.79 21.61 29.96
CA LEU A 381 -14.79 21.68 31.40
C LEU A 381 -15.37 23.04 31.82
N GLY A 382 -16.55 23.03 32.45
CA GLY A 382 -17.31 24.22 32.81
C GLY A 382 -17.89 24.16 34.22
N GLU A 383 -19.02 24.84 34.41
CA GLU A 383 -19.77 24.86 35.69
C GLU A 383 -20.38 23.49 36.01
N GLU A 384 -20.60 22.65 35.00
CA GLU A 384 -21.12 21.28 35.10
C GLU A 384 -20.26 20.36 35.98
N LEU A 385 -18.98 20.72 36.16
CA LEU A 385 -18.07 20.01 37.06
C LEU A 385 -18.52 20.04 38.52
N GLU A 386 -19.29 21.04 38.95
CA GLU A 386 -19.88 21.09 40.29
C GLU A 386 -20.81 19.89 40.56
N GLN A 387 -21.38 19.32 39.50
CA GLN A 387 -22.26 18.15 39.53
C GLN A 387 -21.54 16.86 39.11
N GLY A 388 -20.22 16.92 38.85
CA GLY A 388 -19.42 15.80 38.37
C GLY A 388 -19.53 15.54 36.86
N ASN A 389 -20.08 16.49 36.10
CA ASN A 389 -20.35 16.37 34.67
C ASN A 389 -19.43 17.25 33.82
N VAL A 390 -19.43 16.99 32.51
CA VAL A 390 -18.77 17.79 31.48
C VAL A 390 -19.67 17.87 30.25
N VAL A 391 -19.45 18.87 29.40
CA VAL A 391 -20.05 18.87 28.06
C VAL A 391 -19.06 18.24 27.07
N ILE A 392 -19.51 17.30 26.26
CA ILE A 392 -18.75 16.76 25.14
C ILE A 392 -19.43 17.18 23.83
N LYS A 393 -18.61 17.62 22.87
CA LYS A 393 -19.02 18.01 21.53
C LYS A 393 -18.44 17.06 20.49
N ASP A 394 -19.27 16.50 19.63
CA ASP A 394 -18.82 15.87 18.38
C ASP A 394 -18.50 16.97 17.37
N MET A 395 -17.27 16.96 16.83
CA MET A 395 -16.81 18.02 15.92
C MET A 395 -17.21 17.75 14.46
N ASP A 396 -17.62 16.53 14.13
CA ASP A 396 -18.13 16.17 12.82
C ASP A 396 -19.63 16.50 12.72
N SER A 397 -20.46 16.03 13.67
CA SER A 397 -21.90 16.31 13.67
C SER A 397 -22.26 17.69 14.23
N GLY A 398 -21.43 18.21 15.13
CA GLY A 398 -21.69 19.45 15.86
C GLY A 398 -22.54 19.28 17.13
N ASP A 399 -23.03 18.08 17.42
CA ASP A 399 -23.87 17.78 18.58
C ASP A 399 -23.12 17.92 19.91
N GLN A 400 -23.87 18.31 20.94
CA GLN A 400 -23.35 18.46 22.30
C GLN A 400 -24.22 17.69 23.29
N SER A 401 -23.56 17.01 24.22
CA SER A 401 -24.23 16.32 25.33
C SER A 401 -23.48 16.56 26.63
N GLU A 402 -24.24 16.64 27.72
CA GLU A 402 -23.68 16.65 29.07
C GLU A 402 -23.55 15.19 29.54
N ILE A 403 -22.36 14.79 29.98
CA ILE A 403 -22.06 13.44 30.44
C ILE A 403 -21.26 13.48 31.75
N ALA A 404 -21.33 12.41 32.54
CA ALA A 404 -20.50 12.29 33.73
C ALA A 404 -19.01 12.28 33.33
N LEU A 405 -18.17 12.96 34.12
CA LEU A 405 -16.72 13.04 33.89
C LEU A 405 -16.07 11.64 33.84
N CYS A 406 -16.59 10.68 34.60
CA CYS A 406 -16.11 9.29 34.59
C CYS A 406 -16.43 8.53 33.30
N ASP A 407 -17.42 8.97 32.52
CA ASP A 407 -17.92 8.28 31.34
C ASP A 407 -17.30 8.81 30.03
N ILE A 408 -16.45 9.83 30.08
CA ILE A 408 -15.84 10.42 28.87
C ILE A 408 -15.11 9.36 28.03
N ILE A 409 -14.32 8.49 28.67
CA ILE A 409 -13.54 7.47 27.95
C ILE A 409 -14.47 6.47 27.25
N SER A 410 -15.46 5.94 27.97
CA SER A 410 -16.41 4.98 27.40
C SER A 410 -17.26 5.65 26.33
N HIS A 411 -17.68 6.90 26.51
CA HIS A 411 -18.39 7.69 25.51
C HIS A 411 -17.56 7.89 24.24
N ILE A 412 -16.31 8.34 24.34
CA ILE A 412 -15.43 8.54 23.18
C ILE A 412 -15.19 7.21 22.47
N LYS A 413 -14.79 6.16 23.20
CA LYS A 413 -14.53 4.84 22.60
C LYS A 413 -15.79 4.25 21.97
N SER A 414 -16.95 4.40 22.61
CA SER A 414 -18.22 3.93 22.08
C SER A 414 -18.64 4.74 20.86
N ASN A 415 -18.48 6.07 20.84
CA ASN A 415 -18.84 6.89 19.68
C ASN A 415 -17.84 6.77 18.53
N MET A 416 -16.56 6.54 18.82
CA MET A 416 -15.60 6.08 17.81
C MET A 416 -15.96 4.70 17.30
N ALA A 417 -16.55 3.84 18.14
CA ALA A 417 -17.15 2.59 17.71
C ALA A 417 -18.48 2.83 16.98
N ARG A 418 -19.26 3.88 17.26
CA ARG A 418 -20.50 4.32 16.56
C ARG A 418 -20.21 4.84 15.15
N ARG A 419 -19.39 4.12 14.41
CA ARG A 419 -19.20 4.28 12.98
C ARG A 419 -19.76 3.06 12.28
N ILE A 420 -20.42 3.31 11.15
CA ILE A 420 -20.86 2.25 10.25
C ILE A 420 -19.78 2.07 9.20
N LEU A 421 -19.28 0.85 9.05
CA LEU A 421 -18.48 0.48 7.89
C LEU A 421 -19.41 0.02 6.78
N ILE A 422 -19.34 0.67 5.61
CA ILE A 422 -20.10 0.28 4.43
C ILE A 422 -19.12 -0.32 3.42
N ILE A 423 -19.35 -1.57 3.05
CA ILE A 423 -18.54 -2.29 2.08
C ILE A 423 -19.34 -2.38 0.79
N THR A 424 -18.74 -1.85 -0.28
CA THR A 424 -19.27 -1.91 -1.65
C THR A 424 -18.32 -2.70 -2.54
N ALA A 425 -18.81 -3.24 -3.65
CA ALA A 425 -17.98 -4.00 -4.58
C ALA A 425 -17.11 -3.06 -5.42
N VAL A 426 -17.67 -1.95 -5.87
CA VAL A 426 -17.03 -1.03 -6.82
C VAL A 426 -17.21 0.43 -6.41
N LYS A 427 -16.35 1.30 -6.95
CA LYS A 427 -16.35 2.74 -6.62
C LYS A 427 -17.66 3.42 -7.01
N GLU A 428 -18.32 2.98 -8.08
CA GLU A 428 -19.59 3.54 -8.54
C GLU A 428 -20.72 3.37 -7.51
N GLU A 429 -20.73 2.25 -6.78
CA GLU A 429 -21.67 2.03 -5.68
C GLU A 429 -21.35 2.93 -4.49
N ALA A 430 -20.07 3.04 -4.13
CA ALA A 430 -19.61 3.94 -3.07
C ALA A 430 -19.96 5.40 -3.38
N ASP A 431 -19.66 5.85 -4.61
CA ASP A 431 -19.95 7.20 -5.09
C ASP A 431 -21.46 7.46 -5.13
N ALA A 432 -22.27 6.45 -5.49
CA ALA A 432 -23.72 6.57 -5.45
C ALA A 432 -24.25 6.75 -4.03
N ILE A 433 -23.72 6.04 -3.04
CA ILE A 433 -24.09 6.21 -1.61
C ILE A 433 -23.60 7.56 -1.08
N GLY A 434 -22.45 8.04 -1.56
CA GLY A 434 -21.86 9.33 -1.17
C GLY A 434 -21.04 9.21 0.10
N LYS A 435 -21.19 10.14 1.03
CA LYS A 435 -20.46 10.14 2.31
C LYS A 435 -21.37 10.53 3.48
N PRO A 436 -22.30 9.64 3.89
CA PRO A 436 -23.17 9.90 5.03
C PRO A 436 -22.37 10.09 6.32
N ASP A 437 -22.86 10.95 7.21
CA ASP A 437 -22.21 11.21 8.49
C ASP A 437 -22.13 9.93 9.35
N GLY A 438 -21.03 9.79 10.10
CA GLY A 438 -20.81 8.61 10.94
C GLY A 438 -20.49 7.31 10.17
N THR A 439 -20.11 7.41 8.89
CA THR A 439 -19.77 6.23 8.08
C THR A 439 -18.35 6.25 7.52
N LEU A 440 -17.76 5.07 7.33
CA LEU A 440 -16.63 4.84 6.44
C LEU A 440 -17.11 3.96 5.30
N ILE A 441 -16.92 4.39 4.05
CA ILE A 441 -17.25 3.58 2.87
C ILE A 441 -15.95 3.08 2.23
N VAL A 442 -15.88 1.78 1.99
CA VAL A 442 -14.76 1.13 1.31
C VAL A 442 -15.29 0.38 0.08
N ALA A 443 -14.74 0.71 -1.09
CA ALA A 443 -14.90 -0.10 -2.29
C ALA A 443 -13.91 -1.27 -2.21
N GLY A 444 -14.42 -2.43 -1.78
CA GLY A 444 -13.60 -3.58 -1.42
C GLY A 444 -13.14 -4.43 -2.60
N GLY A 445 -13.70 -4.22 -3.78
CA GLY A 445 -13.49 -5.06 -4.96
C GLY A 445 -14.55 -6.16 -5.08
N ILE A 446 -14.81 -6.58 -6.32
CA ILE A 446 -15.84 -7.58 -6.64
C ILE A 446 -15.44 -8.95 -6.09
N GLY A 447 -16.41 -9.65 -5.51
CA GLY A 447 -16.26 -11.04 -5.11
C GLY A 447 -15.85 -11.26 -3.65
N ARG A 448 -16.18 -12.45 -3.15
CA ARG A 448 -16.02 -12.86 -1.74
C ARG A 448 -14.63 -12.63 -1.15
N THR A 449 -13.56 -12.89 -1.89
CA THR A 449 -12.18 -12.73 -1.40
C THR A 449 -11.83 -11.26 -1.17
N ASN A 450 -12.11 -10.42 -2.16
CA ASN A 450 -11.85 -8.99 -2.11
C ASN A 450 -12.67 -8.33 -0.99
N ALA A 451 -13.96 -8.66 -0.95
CA ALA A 451 -14.88 -8.16 0.07
C ALA A 451 -14.44 -8.53 1.49
N ALA A 452 -14.05 -9.79 1.76
CA ALA A 452 -13.55 -10.20 3.07
C ALA A 452 -12.25 -9.47 3.44
N ALA A 453 -11.29 -9.41 2.53
CA ALA A 453 -9.99 -8.76 2.76
C ALA A 453 -10.15 -7.27 3.07
N ALA A 454 -10.93 -6.55 2.27
CA ALA A 454 -11.20 -5.13 2.47
C ALA A 454 -11.93 -4.86 3.77
N THR A 455 -12.93 -5.69 4.11
CA THR A 455 -13.66 -5.59 5.38
C THR A 455 -12.73 -5.73 6.56
N THR A 456 -11.91 -6.80 6.59
CA THR A 456 -10.95 -7.03 7.68
C THR A 456 -9.90 -5.92 7.76
N ALA A 457 -9.36 -5.46 6.64
CA ALA A 457 -8.38 -4.36 6.63
C ALA A 457 -8.96 -3.07 7.20
N ALA A 458 -10.16 -2.68 6.76
CA ALA A 458 -10.84 -1.49 7.27
C ALA A 458 -11.07 -1.58 8.78
N ILE A 459 -11.54 -2.72 9.30
CA ILE A 459 -11.71 -2.94 10.74
C ILE A 459 -10.38 -2.75 11.50
N MET A 460 -9.28 -3.30 10.98
CA MET A 460 -7.99 -3.28 11.68
C MET A 460 -7.33 -1.90 11.67
N VAL A 461 -7.50 -1.14 10.59
CA VAL A 461 -6.88 0.18 10.42
C VAL A 461 -7.74 1.28 11.02
N ASP A 462 -9.03 1.27 10.68
CA ASP A 462 -9.94 2.36 10.96
C ASP A 462 -10.95 2.03 12.04
N GLY A 463 -11.01 0.80 12.54
CA GLY A 463 -11.95 0.40 13.58
C GLY A 463 -11.73 1.06 14.94
N PRO A 464 -12.59 0.78 15.94
CA PRO A 464 -13.74 -0.11 15.85
C PRO A 464 -14.92 0.49 15.06
N PHE A 465 -15.78 -0.40 14.52
CA PHE A 465 -17.08 -0.07 13.92
C PHE A 465 -18.18 -0.81 14.67
N GLN A 466 -19.35 -0.20 14.80
CA GLN A 466 -20.49 -0.72 15.57
C GLN A 466 -21.33 -1.62 14.69
N TRP A 467 -21.53 -1.21 13.44
CA TRP A 467 -22.31 -1.93 12.45
C TRP A 467 -21.56 -1.96 11.12
N ILE A 468 -21.73 -3.05 10.39
CA ILE A 468 -21.15 -3.23 9.06
C ILE A 468 -22.29 -3.50 8.08
N ILE A 469 -22.33 -2.75 6.98
CA ILE A 469 -23.33 -2.93 5.92
C ILE A 469 -22.60 -3.33 4.64
N SER A 470 -22.89 -4.54 4.14
CA SER A 470 -22.55 -4.92 2.77
C SER A 470 -23.61 -4.32 1.85
N ALA A 471 -23.28 -3.28 1.11
CA ALA A 471 -24.20 -2.52 0.27
C ALA A 471 -23.78 -2.59 -1.20
N GLY A 472 -24.72 -2.77 -2.12
CA GLY A 472 -24.41 -2.83 -3.55
C GLY A 472 -25.61 -3.22 -4.40
N ILE A 473 -25.37 -3.52 -5.66
CA ILE A 473 -26.39 -4.02 -6.59
C ILE A 473 -26.41 -5.54 -6.67
N ALA A 474 -27.56 -6.11 -7.06
CA ALA A 474 -27.73 -7.55 -7.23
C ALA A 474 -28.59 -7.89 -8.45
N GLY A 475 -28.53 -9.15 -8.88
CA GLY A 475 -29.41 -9.72 -9.91
C GLY A 475 -30.57 -10.49 -9.30
N ALA A 476 -31.80 -10.27 -9.77
CA ALA A 476 -33.00 -11.00 -9.34
C ALA A 476 -32.99 -12.45 -9.85
N LEU A 477 -33.09 -13.41 -8.93
CA LEU A 477 -33.22 -14.83 -9.24
C LEU A 477 -34.66 -15.19 -9.66
N PRO A 478 -34.85 -16.19 -10.54
CA PRO A 478 -36.18 -16.59 -10.99
C PRO A 478 -37.04 -17.05 -9.81
N ASN A 479 -38.34 -16.73 -9.87
CA ASN A 479 -39.33 -17.04 -8.84
C ASN A 479 -39.10 -16.38 -7.45
N GLY A 480 -38.12 -15.48 -7.33
CA GLY A 480 -37.81 -14.77 -6.08
C GLY A 480 -38.75 -13.59 -5.76
N GLY A 481 -39.60 -13.18 -6.70
CA GLY A 481 -40.60 -12.12 -6.50
C GLY A 481 -40.03 -10.69 -6.41
N VAL A 482 -38.79 -10.49 -6.84
CA VAL A 482 -38.12 -9.17 -6.88
C VAL A 482 -37.77 -8.79 -8.32
N GLN A 483 -37.75 -7.50 -8.62
CA GLN A 483 -37.51 -6.95 -9.96
C GLN A 483 -36.54 -5.75 -9.91
N PRO A 484 -35.94 -5.32 -11.04
CA PRO A 484 -35.06 -4.15 -11.07
C PRO A 484 -35.70 -2.91 -10.41
N GLY A 485 -34.96 -2.31 -9.48
CA GLY A 485 -35.41 -1.21 -8.62
C GLY A 485 -35.82 -1.61 -7.21
N ASP A 486 -36.14 -2.88 -6.94
CA ASP A 486 -36.47 -3.33 -5.59
C ASP A 486 -35.24 -3.31 -4.66
N ILE A 487 -35.49 -3.20 -3.36
CA ILE A 487 -34.48 -3.36 -2.30
C ILE A 487 -34.69 -4.68 -1.59
N VAL A 488 -33.61 -5.43 -1.39
CA VAL A 488 -33.61 -6.66 -0.61
C VAL A 488 -32.70 -6.46 0.61
N VAL A 489 -33.23 -6.77 1.79
CA VAL A 489 -32.49 -6.81 3.05
C VAL A 489 -32.30 -8.28 3.43
N ALA A 490 -31.05 -8.71 3.52
CA ALA A 490 -30.73 -10.11 3.80
C ALA A 490 -31.21 -10.52 5.20
N ASN A 491 -32.03 -11.57 5.30
CA ASN A 491 -32.23 -12.26 6.59
C ASN A 491 -31.16 -13.32 6.87
N LYS A 492 -30.43 -13.73 5.83
CA LYS A 492 -29.21 -14.53 5.85
C LYS A 492 -28.51 -14.37 4.52
N CYS A 493 -27.20 -14.53 4.52
CA CYS A 493 -26.38 -14.57 3.31
C CYS A 493 -25.98 -16.02 3.05
N VAL A 494 -26.07 -16.50 1.81
CA VAL A 494 -25.82 -17.93 1.51
C VAL A 494 -24.66 -18.06 0.55
N TYR A 495 -23.61 -18.78 0.93
CA TYR A 495 -22.55 -19.14 -0.01
C TYR A 495 -23.09 -20.13 -1.05
N ALA A 496 -23.20 -19.68 -2.29
CA ALA A 496 -23.89 -20.40 -3.34
C ALA A 496 -23.05 -21.49 -4.02
N GLU A 497 -21.73 -21.56 -3.77
CA GLU A 497 -20.85 -22.58 -4.37
C GLU A 497 -20.02 -23.39 -3.37
N GLU A 498 -20.02 -23.06 -2.06
CA GLU A 498 -19.16 -23.76 -1.10
C GLU A 498 -19.66 -25.18 -0.81
N GLY A 499 -19.03 -26.18 -1.41
CA GLY A 499 -19.33 -27.60 -1.19
C GLY A 499 -19.00 -28.45 -2.42
N LEU A 500 -19.75 -29.54 -2.62
CA LEU A 500 -19.46 -30.56 -3.62
C LEU A 500 -20.67 -30.85 -4.51
N GLU A 501 -20.53 -30.62 -5.81
CA GLU A 501 -21.51 -31.08 -6.80
C GLU A 501 -21.30 -32.57 -7.10
N THR A 502 -22.36 -33.37 -6.96
CA THR A 502 -22.33 -34.81 -7.26
C THR A 502 -23.41 -35.17 -8.29
N PRO A 503 -23.36 -36.36 -8.92
CA PRO A 503 -24.45 -36.83 -9.79
C PRO A 503 -25.81 -36.93 -9.10
N SER A 504 -25.85 -37.03 -7.77
CA SER A 504 -27.05 -37.06 -6.95
C SER A 504 -27.53 -35.67 -6.51
N GLY A 505 -26.80 -34.61 -6.85
CA GLY A 505 -27.06 -33.23 -6.45
C GLY A 505 -25.92 -32.61 -5.65
N PHE A 506 -26.14 -31.37 -5.25
CA PHE A 506 -25.19 -30.59 -4.47
C PHE A 506 -25.17 -31.03 -3.01
N GLN A 507 -23.96 -31.19 -2.45
CA GLN A 507 -23.70 -31.38 -1.02
C GLN A 507 -23.04 -30.13 -0.44
N ASN A 508 -23.61 -29.54 0.60
CA ASN A 508 -23.04 -28.38 1.25
C ASN A 508 -21.83 -28.75 2.13
N ILE A 509 -21.14 -27.73 2.65
CA ILE A 509 -19.89 -27.93 3.40
C ILE A 509 -20.07 -28.80 4.67
N GLU A 510 -21.24 -28.72 5.30
CA GLU A 510 -21.59 -29.46 6.51
C GLU A 510 -21.91 -30.91 6.20
N GLU A 511 -22.63 -31.19 5.11
CA GLU A 511 -22.86 -32.55 4.59
C GLU A 511 -21.53 -33.23 4.21
N MET A 512 -20.52 -32.44 3.84
CA MET A 512 -19.15 -32.91 3.63
C MET A 512 -18.34 -33.09 4.92
N GLY A 513 -18.88 -32.73 6.09
CA GLY A 513 -18.22 -32.85 7.39
C GLY A 513 -17.27 -31.71 7.75
N PHE A 514 -17.38 -30.55 7.08
CA PHE A 514 -16.56 -29.37 7.33
C PHE A 514 -17.40 -28.19 7.85
N SER A 515 -16.74 -27.17 8.39
CA SER A 515 -17.36 -25.93 8.87
C SER A 515 -16.68 -24.74 8.20
N LEU A 516 -17.48 -23.79 7.68
CA LEU A 516 -16.98 -22.52 7.13
C LEU A 516 -16.68 -21.50 8.23
N GLY A 517 -17.41 -21.57 9.34
CA GLY A 517 -17.34 -20.64 10.45
C GLY A 517 -18.18 -21.11 11.63
N ASN A 518 -18.47 -20.20 12.55
CA ASN A 518 -19.30 -20.46 13.73
C ASN A 518 -20.81 -20.46 13.43
N PHE A 519 -21.21 -21.00 12.28
CA PHE A 519 -22.59 -21.09 11.78
C PHE A 519 -22.78 -22.37 10.94
N ASP A 520 -24.03 -22.74 10.73
CA ASP A 520 -24.43 -24.02 10.12
C ASP A 520 -24.39 -23.95 8.58
N GLY A 521 -23.89 -25.02 7.95
CA GLY A 521 -23.75 -25.15 6.51
C GLY A 521 -23.14 -23.94 5.81
N ASN A 522 -23.85 -23.46 4.78
CA ASN A 522 -23.46 -22.33 3.94
C ASN A 522 -24.17 -21.02 4.29
N GLU A 523 -25.00 -21.05 5.34
CA GLU A 523 -25.88 -19.95 5.70
C GLU A 523 -25.17 -19.07 6.73
N VAL A 524 -24.64 -17.93 6.28
CA VAL A 524 -24.04 -16.94 7.15
C VAL A 524 -25.18 -16.10 7.76
N PRO A 525 -25.41 -16.19 9.08
CA PRO A 525 -26.45 -15.39 9.72
C PRO A 525 -26.07 -13.91 9.67
N VAL A 526 -27.06 -13.03 9.55
CA VAL A 526 -26.88 -11.59 9.80
C VAL A 526 -27.22 -11.28 11.26
N ASP A 527 -26.94 -10.05 11.70
CA ASP A 527 -27.33 -9.61 13.04
C ASP A 527 -28.87 -9.43 13.17
N ASP A 528 -29.49 -10.15 14.09
CA ASP A 528 -30.95 -10.14 14.32
C ASP A 528 -31.49 -8.76 14.71
N TRP A 529 -30.72 -7.98 15.48
CA TRP A 529 -31.11 -6.65 15.91
C TRP A 529 -31.12 -5.68 14.73
N MET A 530 -30.08 -5.73 13.89
CA MET A 530 -30.02 -4.98 12.64
C MET A 530 -31.16 -5.37 11.71
N LEU A 531 -31.37 -6.67 11.48
CA LEU A 531 -32.44 -7.17 10.61
C LEU A 531 -33.82 -6.65 11.04
N LYS A 532 -34.13 -6.71 12.34
CA LYS A 532 -35.40 -6.19 12.86
C LYS A 532 -35.59 -4.71 12.56
N ARG A 533 -34.54 -3.89 12.72
CA ARG A 533 -34.59 -2.45 12.45
C ARG A 533 -34.71 -2.12 10.96
N LEU A 534 -34.04 -2.89 10.12
CA LEU A 534 -33.95 -2.63 8.68
C LEU A 534 -35.05 -3.35 7.87
N SER A 535 -35.89 -4.16 8.53
CA SER A 535 -36.93 -4.97 7.88
C SER A 535 -37.96 -4.19 7.06
N ASN A 536 -38.15 -2.90 7.33
CA ASN A 536 -39.09 -2.04 6.61
C ASN A 536 -38.48 -1.32 5.40
N ILE A 537 -37.18 -1.48 5.15
CA ILE A 537 -36.46 -0.75 4.08
C ILE A 537 -36.66 -1.41 2.72
N GLY A 538 -36.92 -2.72 2.71
CA GLY A 538 -37.13 -3.50 1.49
C GLY A 538 -37.69 -4.88 1.80
N THR A 539 -37.69 -5.73 0.79
CA THR A 539 -38.08 -7.14 0.92
C THR A 539 -37.06 -7.87 1.78
N VAL A 540 -37.49 -8.48 2.88
CA VAL A 540 -36.64 -9.31 3.73
C VAL A 540 -36.59 -10.72 3.16
N ALA A 541 -35.41 -11.15 2.68
CA ALA A 541 -35.24 -12.44 2.02
C ALA A 541 -33.76 -12.89 2.02
N PRO A 542 -33.46 -14.17 1.79
CA PRO A 542 -32.08 -14.64 1.70
C PRO A 542 -31.42 -14.21 0.38
N ILE A 543 -30.13 -13.88 0.45
CA ILE A 543 -29.32 -13.43 -0.69
C ILE A 543 -28.19 -14.43 -0.96
N ALA A 544 -28.04 -14.84 -2.22
CA ALA A 544 -26.98 -15.75 -2.64
C ALA A 544 -25.70 -14.97 -2.92
N THR A 545 -24.60 -15.39 -2.29
CA THR A 545 -23.25 -14.93 -2.61
C THR A 545 -22.63 -15.89 -3.62
N VAL A 546 -22.49 -15.44 -4.87
CA VAL A 546 -21.98 -16.22 -6.00
C VAL A 546 -20.55 -15.83 -6.35
N ALA A 547 -19.76 -16.79 -6.83
CA ALA A 547 -18.48 -16.55 -7.49
C ALA A 547 -18.65 -16.24 -8.99
N THR A 548 -19.82 -16.54 -9.56
CA THR A 548 -20.11 -16.32 -10.98
C THR A 548 -21.59 -16.00 -11.15
N CYS A 549 -21.90 -14.81 -11.68
CA CYS A 549 -23.28 -14.42 -11.97
C CYS A 549 -23.94 -15.38 -12.98
N SER A 550 -25.23 -15.60 -12.80
CA SER A 550 -26.04 -16.49 -13.61
C SER A 550 -26.34 -15.90 -14.99
N GLY A 551 -25.61 -16.38 -16.00
CA GLY A 551 -25.76 -15.97 -17.40
C GLY A 551 -26.69 -16.86 -18.24
N THR A 552 -27.29 -17.89 -17.62
CA THR A 552 -28.24 -18.80 -18.26
C THR A 552 -29.43 -19.07 -17.34
N ASN A 553 -30.60 -19.37 -17.91
CA ASN A 553 -31.80 -19.72 -17.12
C ASN A 553 -31.53 -20.93 -16.22
N LYS A 554 -30.83 -21.94 -16.72
CA LYS A 554 -30.48 -23.16 -15.97
C LYS A 554 -29.63 -22.84 -14.73
N GLN A 555 -28.63 -21.97 -14.87
CA GLN A 555 -27.79 -21.59 -13.74
C GLN A 555 -28.57 -20.79 -12.70
N ALA A 556 -29.36 -19.81 -13.16
CA ALA A 556 -30.19 -18.99 -12.27
C ALA A 556 -31.21 -19.84 -11.50
N GLU A 557 -31.88 -20.78 -12.17
CA GLU A 557 -32.80 -21.74 -11.55
C GLU A 557 -32.07 -22.65 -10.54
N CYS A 558 -30.85 -23.08 -10.86
CA CYS A 558 -30.03 -23.91 -9.98
C CYS A 558 -29.68 -23.16 -8.68
N ILE A 559 -29.19 -21.92 -8.78
CA ILE A 559 -28.85 -21.09 -7.62
C ILE A 559 -30.10 -20.83 -6.77
N ALA A 560 -31.21 -20.42 -7.39
CA ALA A 560 -32.48 -20.16 -6.70
C ALA A 560 -32.98 -21.41 -5.95
N THR A 561 -33.01 -22.56 -6.62
CA THR A 561 -33.52 -23.82 -6.04
C THR A 561 -32.63 -24.31 -4.91
N ARG A 562 -31.30 -24.23 -5.07
CA ARG A 562 -30.33 -24.74 -4.11
C ARG A 562 -30.25 -23.89 -2.85
N THR A 563 -30.32 -22.57 -2.99
CA THR A 563 -30.09 -21.63 -1.87
C THR A 563 -31.38 -21.08 -1.27
N GLY A 564 -32.51 -21.19 -1.99
CA GLY A 564 -33.75 -20.51 -1.64
C GLY A 564 -33.68 -18.98 -1.73
N CYS A 565 -32.62 -18.42 -2.30
CA CYS A 565 -32.39 -16.98 -2.37
C CYS A 565 -33.21 -16.31 -3.47
N VAL A 566 -33.56 -15.04 -3.25
CA VAL A 566 -34.36 -14.24 -4.21
C VAL A 566 -33.51 -13.42 -5.16
N CYS A 567 -32.24 -13.20 -4.83
CA CYS A 567 -31.26 -12.52 -5.67
C CYS A 567 -29.85 -13.06 -5.43
N GLU A 568 -28.95 -12.77 -6.38
CA GLU A 568 -27.53 -13.08 -6.31
C GLU A 568 -26.67 -11.80 -6.31
N ALA A 569 -25.63 -11.80 -5.47
CA ALA A 569 -24.57 -10.80 -5.39
C ALA A 569 -23.22 -11.52 -5.17
N MET A 570 -22.09 -10.84 -5.20
CA MET A 570 -20.78 -11.53 -5.16
C MET A 570 -20.02 -11.37 -3.84
N GLU A 571 -20.48 -10.51 -2.93
CA GLU A 571 -19.74 -10.06 -1.74
C GLU A 571 -20.38 -10.47 -0.40
N GLY A 572 -21.72 -10.48 -0.36
CA GLY A 572 -22.56 -10.49 0.85
C GLY A 572 -22.05 -11.29 2.03
N ALA A 573 -22.09 -12.62 1.87
CA ALA A 573 -21.72 -13.60 2.89
C ALA A 573 -20.29 -13.41 3.39
N ALA A 574 -19.37 -12.95 2.53
CA ALA A 574 -17.98 -12.75 2.91
C ALA A 574 -17.77 -11.53 3.81
N VAL A 575 -18.49 -10.45 3.55
CA VAL A 575 -18.49 -9.27 4.44
C VAL A 575 -19.05 -9.63 5.81
N VAL A 576 -20.20 -10.30 5.84
CA VAL A 576 -20.87 -10.69 7.10
C VAL A 576 -20.03 -11.70 7.88
N HIS A 577 -19.44 -12.68 7.20
CA HIS A 577 -18.52 -13.64 7.82
C HIS A 577 -17.26 -12.95 8.38
N ALA A 578 -16.65 -12.02 7.64
CA ALA A 578 -15.49 -11.27 8.14
C ALA A 578 -15.84 -10.41 9.36
N ALA A 579 -17.02 -9.80 9.40
CA ALA A 579 -17.53 -9.06 10.55
C ALA A 579 -17.71 -9.96 11.78
N HIS A 580 -18.29 -11.15 11.60
CA HIS A 580 -18.46 -12.11 12.68
C HIS A 580 -17.14 -12.58 13.30
N ARG A 581 -16.09 -12.75 12.50
CA ARG A 581 -14.75 -13.14 12.98
C ARG A 581 -14.17 -12.14 13.98
N VAL A 582 -14.58 -10.88 13.92
CA VAL A 582 -14.13 -9.81 14.83
C VAL A 582 -15.20 -9.40 15.86
N GLY A 583 -16.34 -10.08 15.89
CA GLY A 583 -17.45 -9.78 16.80
C GLY A 583 -18.23 -8.50 16.44
N ALA A 584 -18.23 -8.07 15.17
CA ALA A 584 -19.00 -6.93 14.70
C ALA A 584 -20.37 -7.37 14.14
N SER A 585 -21.43 -6.62 14.46
CA SER A 585 -22.77 -6.80 13.89
C SER A 585 -22.78 -6.39 12.42
N ALA A 586 -23.36 -7.23 11.55
CA ALA A 586 -23.37 -6.99 10.12
C ALA A 586 -24.66 -7.40 9.43
N ILE A 587 -24.95 -6.75 8.30
CA ILE A 587 -26.08 -7.04 7.42
C ILE A 587 -25.73 -6.81 5.95
N GLU A 588 -26.49 -7.42 5.04
CA GLU A 588 -26.40 -7.17 3.60
C GLU A 588 -27.67 -6.49 3.07
N ILE A 589 -27.48 -5.49 2.21
CA ILE A 589 -28.53 -4.73 1.53
C ILE A 589 -28.20 -4.65 0.04
N ARG A 590 -29.15 -5.06 -0.81
CA ARG A 590 -28.98 -5.01 -2.26
C ARG A 590 -30.10 -4.26 -2.94
N ALA A 591 -29.72 -3.40 -3.90
CA ALA A 591 -30.66 -2.87 -4.87
C ALA A 591 -30.63 -3.74 -6.14
N ILE A 592 -31.79 -4.22 -6.59
CA ILE A 592 -31.84 -5.08 -7.77
C ILE A 592 -31.57 -4.23 -9.02
N SER A 593 -30.51 -4.55 -9.74
CA SER A 593 -30.13 -3.84 -10.98
C SER A 593 -30.55 -4.57 -12.24
N ASN A 594 -30.73 -5.88 -12.17
CA ASN A 594 -31.08 -6.68 -13.33
C ASN A 594 -31.83 -7.95 -12.97
N THR A 595 -32.45 -8.59 -13.96
CA THR A 595 -32.85 -10.00 -13.86
C THR A 595 -31.68 -10.92 -14.20
N THR A 596 -31.62 -12.08 -13.55
CA THR A 596 -30.68 -13.17 -13.89
C THR A 596 -31.25 -14.04 -15.02
N GLY A 597 -30.45 -14.98 -15.52
CA GLY A 597 -30.86 -15.91 -16.59
C GLY A 597 -30.15 -15.59 -17.90
N ASP A 598 -30.71 -16.06 -19.02
CA ASP A 598 -30.11 -15.90 -20.35
C ASP A 598 -29.81 -14.43 -20.64
N ARG A 599 -28.52 -14.13 -20.91
CA ARG A 599 -27.98 -12.76 -21.00
C ARG A 599 -28.79 -11.84 -21.91
N ASP A 600 -29.21 -12.32 -23.07
CA ASP A 600 -29.94 -11.53 -24.08
C ASP A 600 -31.38 -11.20 -23.66
N SER A 601 -31.91 -11.88 -22.64
CA SER A 601 -33.26 -11.69 -22.11
C SER A 601 -33.28 -10.92 -20.78
N GLN A 602 -32.12 -10.55 -20.25
CA GLN A 602 -32.02 -9.84 -18.97
C GLN A 602 -32.52 -8.40 -19.10
N GLN A 603 -33.29 -7.95 -18.12
CA GLN A 603 -33.67 -6.55 -17.97
C GLN A 603 -32.66 -5.85 -17.06
N TRP A 604 -32.19 -4.65 -17.43
CA TRP A 604 -31.15 -3.91 -16.71
C TRP A 604 -31.58 -2.46 -16.43
N ASP A 605 -31.43 -2.00 -15.20
CA ASP A 605 -31.53 -0.59 -14.80
C ASP A 605 -30.58 -0.25 -13.63
N ILE A 606 -29.29 -0.16 -13.95
CA ILE A 606 -28.23 0.16 -12.97
C ILE A 606 -28.45 1.56 -12.37
N LYS A 607 -28.92 2.53 -13.16
CA LYS A 607 -29.10 3.91 -12.67
C LYS A 607 -30.20 3.99 -11.62
N LEU A 608 -31.31 3.28 -11.83
CA LEU A 608 -32.37 3.18 -10.83
C LEU A 608 -31.88 2.43 -9.59
N ALA A 609 -31.16 1.32 -9.77
CA ALA A 609 -30.63 0.55 -8.65
C ALA A 609 -29.66 1.36 -7.78
N LEU A 610 -28.70 2.08 -8.37
CA LEU A 610 -27.77 2.94 -7.63
C LEU A 610 -28.49 4.07 -6.87
N ARG A 611 -29.53 4.67 -7.47
CA ARG A 611 -30.35 5.68 -6.79
C ARG A 611 -31.10 5.09 -5.61
N ASN A 612 -31.70 3.91 -5.78
CA ASN A 612 -32.45 3.25 -4.73
C ASN A 612 -31.52 2.70 -3.65
N LEU A 613 -30.30 2.28 -4.00
CA LEU A 613 -29.25 1.89 -3.06
C LEU A 613 -28.87 3.04 -2.15
N ASN A 614 -28.61 4.23 -2.71
CA ASN A 614 -28.33 5.44 -1.92
C ASN A 614 -29.43 5.70 -0.88
N LYS A 615 -30.69 5.66 -1.34
CA LYS A 615 -31.84 5.88 -0.46
C LYS A 615 -31.92 4.80 0.63
N ALA A 616 -31.84 3.52 0.25
CA ALA A 616 -31.92 2.41 1.18
C ALA A 616 -30.82 2.47 2.25
N VAL A 617 -29.58 2.77 1.85
CA VAL A 617 -28.46 2.92 2.79
C VAL A 617 -28.68 4.12 3.71
N SER A 618 -29.15 5.25 3.18
CA SER A 618 -29.48 6.44 4.00
C SER A 618 -30.58 6.14 5.02
N ASP A 619 -31.67 5.49 4.59
CA ASP A 619 -32.76 5.05 5.46
C ASP A 619 -32.27 4.03 6.50
N SER A 620 -31.31 3.17 6.15
CA SER A 620 -30.71 2.18 7.06
C SER A 620 -29.88 2.85 8.15
N ILE A 621 -29.03 3.80 7.76
CA ILE A 621 -28.23 4.59 8.69
C ILE A 621 -29.16 5.30 9.67
N HIS A 622 -30.22 5.95 9.18
CA HIS A 622 -31.20 6.59 10.04
C HIS A 622 -31.89 5.59 10.98
N ALA A 623 -32.33 4.44 10.48
CA ALA A 623 -33.02 3.43 11.29
C ALA A 623 -32.12 2.83 12.38
N LEU A 624 -30.83 2.62 12.09
CA LEU A 624 -29.86 2.12 13.06
C LEU A 624 -29.56 3.17 14.14
N TRP A 625 -29.46 4.45 13.77
CA TRP A 625 -29.16 5.54 14.71
C TRP A 625 -30.35 6.07 15.51
N SER A 626 -31.60 5.81 15.08
CA SER A 626 -32.80 6.35 15.72
C SER A 626 -33.16 5.65 17.04
N GLU A 627 -32.28 5.71 18.03
CA GLU A 627 -32.51 5.24 19.40
C GLU A 627 -32.16 6.31 20.43
#